data_AF-A0A1U9JNJ8-F1
#
_entry.id   AF-A0A1U9JNJ8-F1
#
_cell.length_a   1.000
_cell.length_b   1.000
_cell.length_c   1.000
_cell.angle_alpha   90.00
_cell.angle_beta   90.00
_cell.angle_gamma   90.00
#
_symmetry.space_group_name_H-M   'P 1'
#
loop_
_entity.id
_entity.type
_entity.pdbx_description
1 polymer ?
#
loop_
_entity_poly.entity_id
_entity_poly.type
_entity_poly.pdbx_seq_one_letter_code
_entity_poly.pdbx_strand_id
1 'polypeptide(L)'
;MATPHHQTFDRLVNDQTGFVGRVAYTFYKNDKLAWIRGFHDKHGRAPSDDELALYFHIGIDQARLDAYLAEAERTLNEFIDLTASEEIRRGIEAYQQSDVVKRCENILNGSKKTTWQAVKESLLSSVLSSFIITGLSVLLYLGSVAVFDDFRGLIHRLTAPEPVSATARP
;
A
#
# COMPACT_ATOMS: atom_id res chain seq x y z
N MET A 1 45.99 -39.69 30.03
CA MET A 1 46.54 -38.86 28.94
C MET A 1 45.37 -38.37 28.11
N ALA A 2 45.09 -37.06 28.12
CA ALA A 2 44.04 -36.51 27.27
C ALA A 2 44.52 -36.55 25.82
N THR A 3 43.85 -37.34 24.99
CA THR A 3 44.09 -37.37 23.54
C THR A 3 43.90 -35.94 23.00
N PRO A 4 44.78 -35.42 22.10
CA PRO A 4 44.69 -34.06 21.54
C PRO A 4 43.55 -33.93 20.53
N HIS A 5 42.34 -34.31 20.96
CA HIS A 5 41.15 -34.37 20.15
C HIS A 5 40.34 -33.08 20.36
N HIS A 6 40.19 -32.34 19.26
CA HIS A 6 39.05 -31.45 18.98
C HIS A 6 38.95 -30.07 19.65
N GLN A 7 40.06 -29.42 19.99
CA GLN A 7 40.03 -28.01 20.46
C GLN A 7 39.41 -27.02 19.44
N THR A 8 39.39 -27.35 18.14
CA THR A 8 38.80 -26.49 17.12
C THR A 8 37.31 -26.25 17.31
N PHE A 9 36.58 -27.23 17.88
CA PHE A 9 35.16 -27.04 18.17
C PHE A 9 34.98 -25.94 19.22
N ASP A 10 35.66 -26.04 20.37
CA ASP A 10 35.55 -25.05 21.45
C ASP A 10 36.05 -23.66 21.03
N ARG A 11 37.04 -23.60 20.13
CA ARG A 11 37.53 -22.35 19.55
C ARG A 11 36.50 -21.67 18.65
N LEU A 12 35.69 -22.43 17.90
CA LEU A 12 34.68 -21.89 16.99
C LEU A 12 33.30 -21.74 17.65
N VAL A 13 32.94 -22.62 18.58
CA VAL A 13 31.61 -22.74 19.19
C VAL A 13 31.73 -22.40 20.67
N ASN A 14 31.42 -21.15 20.99
CA ASN A 14 31.43 -20.63 22.34
C ASN A 14 30.28 -19.62 22.53
N ASP A 15 30.14 -19.08 23.72
CA ASP A 15 29.04 -18.16 24.06
C ASP A 15 29.06 -16.88 23.22
N GLN A 16 30.22 -16.45 22.71
CA GLN A 16 30.33 -15.25 21.87
C GLN A 16 29.87 -15.51 20.43
N THR A 17 30.20 -16.67 19.87
CA THR A 17 29.88 -17.02 18.48
C THR A 17 28.53 -17.71 18.31
N GLY A 18 28.02 -18.35 19.37
CA GLY A 18 26.67 -18.93 19.42
C GLY A 18 26.35 -19.85 18.23
N PHE A 19 25.25 -19.57 17.54
CA PHE A 19 24.80 -20.35 16.37
C PHE A 19 25.71 -20.16 15.15
N VAL A 20 26.23 -18.95 14.92
CA VAL A 20 27.21 -18.68 13.85
C VAL A 20 28.42 -19.60 14.01
N GLY A 21 28.92 -19.77 15.23
CA GLY A 21 30.01 -20.69 15.54
C GLY A 21 29.72 -22.13 15.13
N ARG A 22 28.48 -22.62 15.35
CA ARG A 22 28.06 -23.98 14.96
C ARG A 22 28.03 -24.14 13.44
N VAL A 23 27.60 -23.12 12.72
CA VAL A 23 27.63 -23.11 11.25
C VAL A 23 29.07 -23.02 10.74
N ALA A 24 29.91 -22.18 11.33
CA ALA A 24 31.35 -22.08 11.05
C ALA A 24 32.07 -23.43 11.24
N TYR A 25 31.71 -24.20 12.26
CA TYR A 25 32.25 -25.54 12.47
C TYR A 25 31.93 -26.51 11.32
N THR A 26 30.79 -26.32 10.66
CA THR A 26 30.41 -27.12 9.48
C THR A 26 31.33 -26.81 8.30
N PHE A 27 31.67 -25.54 8.08
CA PHE A 27 32.66 -25.16 7.06
C PHE A 27 34.05 -25.74 7.36
N TYR A 28 34.51 -25.67 8.61
CA TYR A 28 35.74 -26.32 9.03
C TYR A 28 35.74 -27.84 8.72
N LYS A 29 34.65 -28.55 9.03
CA LYS A 29 34.55 -29.99 8.74
C LYS A 29 34.55 -30.29 7.25
N ASN A 30 33.89 -29.45 6.44
CA ASN A 30 33.90 -29.59 4.99
C ASN A 30 35.30 -29.39 4.41
N ASP A 31 36.03 -28.37 4.86
CA ASP A 31 37.42 -28.13 4.47
C ASP A 31 38.33 -29.31 4.88
N LYS A 32 38.15 -29.83 6.09
CA LYS A 32 38.88 -31.03 6.55
C LYS A 32 38.65 -32.24 5.65
N LEU A 33 37.39 -32.50 5.27
CA LEU A 33 37.07 -33.59 4.35
C LEU A 33 37.64 -33.35 2.95
N ALA A 34 37.57 -32.13 2.44
CA ALA A 34 38.13 -31.76 1.14
C ALA A 34 39.65 -31.97 1.12
N TRP A 35 40.35 -31.58 2.18
CA TRP A 35 41.78 -31.81 2.33
C TRP A 35 42.12 -33.30 2.39
N ILE A 36 41.38 -34.10 3.17
CA ILE A 36 41.60 -35.56 3.26
C ILE A 36 41.47 -36.22 1.89
N ARG A 37 40.43 -35.85 1.13
CA ARG A 37 40.22 -36.36 -0.24
C ARG A 37 41.37 -35.95 -1.16
N GLY A 38 41.74 -34.67 -1.15
CA GLY A 38 42.86 -34.18 -1.95
C GLY A 38 44.20 -34.79 -1.56
N PHE A 39 44.40 -35.15 -0.29
CA PHE A 39 45.57 -35.91 0.16
C PHE A 39 45.55 -37.33 -0.41
N HIS A 40 44.41 -38.02 -0.29
CA HIS A 40 44.23 -39.36 -0.83
C HIS A 40 44.49 -39.42 -2.34
N ASP A 41 43.94 -38.46 -3.09
CA ASP A 41 44.10 -38.42 -4.55
C ASP A 41 45.57 -38.19 -4.97
N LYS A 42 46.36 -37.49 -4.15
CA LYS A 42 47.78 -37.22 -4.42
C LYS A 42 48.71 -38.35 -3.98
N HIS A 43 48.40 -39.02 -2.88
CA HIS A 43 49.31 -39.98 -2.23
C HIS A 43 48.84 -41.44 -2.35
N GLY A 44 47.64 -41.69 -2.87
CA GLY A 44 47.06 -43.03 -3.02
C GLY A 44 46.73 -43.72 -1.69
N ARG A 45 46.70 -42.97 -0.58
CA ARG A 45 46.40 -43.46 0.76
C ARG A 45 45.72 -42.39 1.62
N ALA A 46 45.04 -42.80 2.68
CA ALA A 46 44.57 -41.87 3.69
C ALA A 46 45.77 -41.19 4.42
N PRO A 47 45.60 -39.93 4.87
CA PRO A 47 46.58 -39.27 5.73
C PRO A 47 46.67 -40.00 7.07
N SER A 48 47.86 -40.04 7.64
CA SER A 48 48.10 -40.49 9.01
C SER A 48 47.58 -39.47 10.02
N ASP A 49 47.42 -39.88 11.27
CA ASP A 49 46.97 -39.00 12.35
C ASP A 49 47.94 -37.82 12.58
N ASP A 50 49.24 -38.03 12.39
CA ASP A 50 50.26 -36.98 12.52
C ASP A 50 50.16 -35.95 11.39
N GLU A 51 49.91 -36.39 10.15
CA GLU A 51 49.70 -35.50 9.00
C GLU A 51 48.42 -34.67 9.17
N LEU A 52 47.36 -35.29 9.69
CA LEU A 52 46.12 -34.62 10.04
C LEU A 52 46.31 -33.61 11.17
N ALA A 53 47.05 -33.97 12.21
CA ALA A 53 47.33 -33.11 13.35
C ALA A 53 48.20 -31.92 12.94
N LEU A 54 49.21 -32.12 12.09
CA LEU A 54 50.05 -31.05 11.59
C LEU A 54 49.23 -29.99 10.86
N TYR A 55 48.28 -30.40 10.02
CA TYR A 55 47.50 -29.47 9.23
C TYR A 55 46.32 -28.84 10.00
N PHE A 56 45.59 -29.62 10.80
CA PHE A 56 44.33 -29.17 11.42
C PHE A 56 44.38 -28.95 12.93
N HIS A 57 45.40 -29.45 13.64
CA HIS A 57 45.55 -29.21 15.08
C HIS A 57 46.63 -28.16 15.36
N ILE A 58 47.77 -28.26 14.68
CA ILE A 58 48.91 -27.34 14.83
C ILE A 58 48.80 -26.20 13.81
N GLY A 59 48.46 -26.52 12.57
CA GLY A 59 48.44 -25.57 11.45
C GLY A 59 47.17 -24.70 11.32
N ILE A 60 46.18 -24.87 12.19
CA ILE A 60 44.97 -24.02 12.16
C ILE A 60 45.20 -22.76 13.01
N ASP A 61 45.58 -21.69 12.31
CA ASP A 61 45.76 -20.37 12.88
C ASP A 61 44.42 -19.66 13.14
N GLN A 62 44.47 -18.53 13.83
CA GLN A 62 43.29 -17.76 14.14
C GLN A 62 42.63 -17.17 12.88
N ALA A 63 43.42 -16.76 11.89
CA ALA A 63 42.92 -16.18 10.65
C ALA A 63 42.00 -17.15 9.88
N ARG A 64 42.34 -18.44 9.85
CA ARG A 64 41.48 -19.45 9.21
C ARG A 64 40.20 -19.71 9.98
N LEU A 65 40.22 -19.62 11.32
CA LEU A 65 39.00 -19.70 12.13
C LEU A 65 38.08 -18.50 11.89
N ASP A 66 38.66 -17.29 11.86
CA ASP A 66 37.92 -16.07 11.60
C ASP A 66 37.32 -16.08 10.19
N ALA A 67 38.01 -16.68 9.22
CA ALA A 67 37.46 -16.88 7.88
C ALA A 67 36.22 -17.81 7.87
N TYR A 68 36.22 -18.88 8.67
CA TYR A 68 35.02 -19.73 8.81
C TYR A 68 33.86 -19.02 9.49
N LEU A 69 34.16 -18.18 10.49
CA LEU A 69 33.15 -17.36 11.15
C LEU A 69 32.56 -16.33 10.18
N ALA A 70 33.40 -15.60 9.44
CA ALA A 70 32.96 -14.64 8.44
C ALA A 70 32.10 -15.28 7.34
N GLU A 71 32.49 -16.46 6.86
CA GLU A 71 31.71 -17.18 5.86
C GLU A 71 30.37 -17.68 6.40
N ALA A 72 30.33 -18.10 7.67
CA ALA A 72 29.09 -18.44 8.36
C ALA A 72 28.17 -17.24 8.52
N GLU A 73 28.68 -16.11 9.00
CA GLU A 73 27.91 -14.86 9.12
C GLU A 73 27.33 -14.43 7.78
N ARG A 74 28.17 -14.42 6.73
CA ARG A 74 27.76 -14.06 5.37
C ARG A 74 26.63 -14.96 4.87
N THR A 75 26.79 -16.28 5.00
CA THR A 75 25.81 -17.27 4.55
C THR A 75 24.50 -17.18 5.32
N LEU A 76 24.56 -16.98 6.64
CA LEU A 76 23.37 -16.79 7.46
C LEU A 76 22.63 -15.52 7.11
N ASN A 77 23.34 -14.40 6.95
CA ASN A 77 22.74 -13.12 6.59
C ASN A 77 22.07 -13.20 5.23
N GLU A 78 22.73 -13.82 4.24
CA GLU A 78 22.15 -14.06 2.91
C GLU A 78 20.86 -14.91 3.00
N PHE A 79 20.88 -15.99 3.79
CA PHE A 79 19.70 -16.83 3.99
C PHE A 79 18.55 -16.08 4.69
N ILE A 80 18.85 -15.29 5.72
CA ILE A 80 17.88 -14.46 6.44
C ILE A 80 17.29 -13.42 5.49
N ASP A 81 18.12 -12.72 4.72
CA ASP A 81 17.66 -11.70 3.78
C ASP A 81 16.75 -12.27 2.69
N LEU A 82 17.11 -13.44 2.14
CA LEU A 82 16.28 -14.13 1.16
C LEU A 82 14.93 -14.56 1.76
N THR A 83 14.94 -15.11 2.97
CA THR A 83 13.71 -15.59 3.62
C THR A 83 12.83 -14.44 4.08
N ALA A 84 13.42 -13.39 4.67
CA ALA A 84 12.71 -12.21 5.13
C ALA A 84 12.12 -11.42 3.95
N SER A 85 12.87 -11.26 2.85
CA SER A 85 12.37 -10.58 1.66
C SER A 85 11.18 -11.31 1.05
N GLU A 86 11.22 -12.64 1.01
CA GLU A 86 10.12 -13.45 0.51
C GLU A 86 8.89 -13.38 1.43
N GLU A 87 9.07 -13.45 2.75
CA GLU A 87 7.97 -13.31 3.71
C GLU A 87 7.36 -11.89 3.70
N ILE A 88 8.18 -10.84 3.57
CA ILE A 88 7.70 -9.46 3.41
C ILE A 88 6.90 -9.33 2.11
N ARG A 89 7.41 -9.88 1.01
CA ARG A 89 6.72 -9.87 -0.29
C ARG A 89 5.36 -10.57 -0.20
N ARG A 90 5.31 -11.76 0.39
CA ARG A 90 4.07 -12.50 0.64
C ARG A 90 3.12 -11.73 1.54
N GLY A 91 3.63 -11.08 2.58
CA GLY A 91 2.86 -10.22 3.46
C GLY A 91 2.21 -9.05 2.70
N ILE A 92 2.97 -8.34 1.88
CA ILE A 92 2.46 -7.24 1.05
C ILE A 92 1.40 -7.72 0.07
N GLU A 93 1.63 -8.85 -0.62
CA GLU A 93 0.66 -9.44 -1.55
C GLU A 93 -0.63 -9.83 -0.83
N ALA A 94 -0.53 -10.47 0.34
CA ALA A 94 -1.69 -10.80 1.17
C ALA A 94 -2.44 -9.55 1.65
N TYR A 95 -1.73 -8.47 2.03
CA TYR A 95 -2.34 -7.20 2.40
C TYR A 95 -3.04 -6.51 1.23
N GLN A 96 -2.45 -6.50 0.03
CA GLN A 96 -3.07 -5.92 -1.16
C GLN A 96 -4.32 -6.70 -1.59
N GLN A 97 -4.32 -8.02 -1.44
CA GLN A 97 -5.49 -8.86 -1.75
C GLN A 97 -6.54 -8.88 -0.63
N SER A 98 -6.22 -8.35 0.55
CA SER A 98 -7.12 -8.32 1.69
C SER A 98 -8.39 -7.53 1.41
N ASP A 99 -9.47 -7.92 2.07
CA ASP A 99 -10.78 -7.28 1.95
C ASP A 99 -10.77 -5.80 2.33
N VAL A 100 -9.74 -5.34 3.06
CA VAL A 100 -9.60 -3.94 3.46
C VAL A 100 -9.32 -3.05 2.25
N VAL A 101 -8.39 -3.45 1.37
CA VAL A 101 -8.08 -2.72 0.13
C VAL A 101 -9.28 -2.76 -0.82
N LYS A 102 -9.90 -3.93 -0.99
CA LYS A 102 -11.12 -4.07 -1.80
C LYS A 102 -12.29 -3.24 -1.27
N ARG A 103 -12.47 -3.16 0.05
CA ARG A 103 -13.50 -2.30 0.67
C ARG A 103 -13.19 -0.82 0.45
N CYS A 104 -11.95 -0.39 0.63
CA CYS A 104 -11.56 0.99 0.34
C CYS A 104 -11.79 1.35 -1.13
N GLU A 105 -11.39 0.48 -2.06
CA GLU A 105 -11.61 0.68 -3.50
C GLU A 105 -13.11 0.72 -3.84
N ASN A 106 -13.91 -0.17 -3.25
CA ASN A 106 -15.36 -0.15 -3.40
C ASN A 106 -16.03 1.10 -2.80
N ILE A 107 -15.54 1.62 -1.67
CA ILE A 107 -16.03 2.88 -1.09
C ILE A 107 -15.68 4.07 -2.00
N LEU A 108 -14.45 4.12 -2.52
CA LEU A 108 -14.01 5.16 -3.43
C LEU A 108 -14.78 5.14 -4.76
N ASN A 109 -14.97 3.96 -5.36
CA ASN A 109 -15.73 3.81 -6.60
C ASN A 109 -17.25 3.95 -6.40
N GLY A 110 -17.77 3.51 -5.27
CA GLY A 110 -19.17 3.73 -4.87
C GLY A 110 -19.48 5.22 -4.69
N SER A 111 -18.56 5.97 -4.09
CA SER A 111 -18.70 7.43 -3.91
C SER A 111 -18.78 8.18 -5.24
N LYS A 112 -18.04 7.73 -6.27
CA LYS A 112 -18.11 8.30 -7.63
C LYS A 112 -19.47 8.05 -8.32
N LYS A 113 -20.09 6.89 -8.11
CA LYS A 113 -21.44 6.60 -8.64
C LYS A 113 -22.51 7.43 -7.94
N THR A 114 -22.45 7.54 -6.61
CA THR A 114 -23.42 8.31 -5.80
C THR A 114 -23.36 9.81 -6.10
N THR A 115 -22.15 10.39 -6.25
CA THR A 115 -22.03 11.81 -6.60
C THR A 115 -22.58 12.11 -7.99
N TRP A 116 -22.40 11.22 -8.95
CA TRP A 116 -22.89 11.47 -10.31
C TRP A 116 -24.40 11.27 -10.46
N GLN A 117 -25.00 10.37 -9.67
CA GLN A 117 -26.45 10.29 -9.55
C GLN A 117 -27.04 11.53 -8.88
N ALA A 118 -26.45 12.02 -7.78
CA ALA A 118 -26.91 13.22 -7.10
C ALA A 118 -26.86 14.48 -7.99
N VAL A 119 -25.82 14.60 -8.83
CA VAL A 119 -25.74 15.72 -9.80
C VAL A 119 -26.83 15.63 -10.86
N LYS A 120 -27.12 14.42 -11.39
CA LYS A 120 -28.20 14.25 -12.38
C LYS A 120 -29.57 14.58 -11.81
N GLU A 121 -29.85 14.14 -10.59
CA GLU A 121 -31.12 14.42 -9.90
C GLU A 121 -31.29 15.92 -9.61
N SER A 122 -30.22 16.58 -9.16
CA SER A 122 -30.22 18.03 -8.89
C SER A 122 -30.47 18.85 -10.15
N LEU A 123 -29.86 18.47 -11.28
CA LEU A 123 -30.06 19.14 -12.56
C LEU A 123 -31.49 18.95 -13.08
N LEU A 124 -32.04 17.74 -12.98
CA LEU A 124 -33.40 17.45 -13.45
C LEU A 124 -34.45 18.21 -12.62
N SER A 125 -34.27 18.27 -11.31
CA SER A 125 -35.14 19.04 -10.40
C SER A 125 -35.07 20.54 -10.68
N SER A 126 -33.90 21.07 -11.00
CA SER A 126 -33.71 22.51 -11.28
C SER A 126 -34.36 22.92 -12.60
N VAL A 127 -34.34 22.05 -13.60
CA VAL A 127 -35.04 22.30 -14.87
C VAL A 127 -36.55 22.29 -14.66
N LEU A 128 -37.07 21.32 -13.91
CA LEU A 128 -38.51 21.22 -13.65
C LEU A 128 -39.05 22.42 -12.86
N SER A 129 -38.32 22.85 -11.83
CA SER A 129 -38.71 24.02 -11.04
C SER A 129 -38.70 25.31 -11.88
N SER A 130 -37.73 25.45 -12.80
CA SER A 130 -37.69 26.58 -13.72
C SER A 130 -38.95 26.66 -14.59
N PHE A 131 -39.42 25.54 -15.13
CA PHE A 131 -40.65 25.54 -15.94
C PHE A 131 -41.89 25.93 -15.13
N ILE A 132 -41.99 25.46 -13.88
CA ILE A 132 -43.11 25.77 -12.99
C ILE A 132 -43.11 27.26 -12.64
N ILE A 133 -41.95 27.80 -12.24
CA ILE A 133 -41.83 29.21 -11.85
C ILE A 133 -42.10 30.12 -13.04
N THR A 134 -41.49 29.84 -14.20
CA THR A 134 -41.73 30.64 -15.41
C THR A 134 -43.19 30.57 -15.86
N GLY A 135 -43.81 29.38 -15.83
CA GLY A 135 -45.23 29.22 -16.16
C GLY A 135 -46.14 30.01 -15.21
N LEU A 136 -45.89 29.95 -13.91
CA LEU A 136 -46.63 30.71 -12.90
C LEU A 136 -46.45 32.22 -13.09
N SER A 137 -45.23 32.68 -13.34
CA SER A 137 -44.95 34.09 -13.60
C SER A 137 -45.69 34.61 -14.83
N VAL A 138 -45.77 33.84 -15.90
CA VAL A 138 -46.54 34.20 -17.11
C VAL A 138 -48.04 34.30 -16.81
N LEU A 139 -48.59 33.34 -16.08
CA LEU A 139 -50.01 33.35 -15.69
C LEU A 139 -50.36 34.57 -14.82
N LEU A 140 -49.52 34.88 -13.84
CA LEU A 140 -49.70 36.06 -12.98
C LEU A 140 -49.57 37.36 -13.79
N TYR A 141 -48.63 37.43 -14.73
CA TYR A 141 -48.48 38.59 -15.60
C TYR A 141 -49.74 38.81 -16.44
N LEU A 142 -50.25 37.78 -17.11
CA LEU A 142 -51.48 37.87 -17.92
C LEU A 142 -52.70 38.29 -17.07
N GLY A 143 -52.86 37.72 -15.87
CA GLY A 143 -53.92 38.12 -14.94
C GLY A 143 -53.80 39.58 -14.49
N SER A 144 -52.58 40.05 -14.21
CA SER A 144 -52.34 41.43 -13.80
C SER A 144 -52.67 42.44 -14.90
N VAL A 145 -52.39 42.11 -16.17
CA VAL A 145 -52.71 42.97 -17.32
C VAL A 145 -54.23 43.08 -17.49
N ALA A 146 -54.95 41.96 -17.40
CA ALA A 146 -56.41 41.96 -17.50
C ALA A 146 -57.09 42.80 -16.40
N VAL A 147 -56.60 42.71 -15.16
CA VAL A 147 -57.10 43.52 -14.04
C VAL A 147 -56.78 45.00 -14.23
N PHE A 148 -55.58 45.31 -14.74
CA PHE A 148 -55.16 46.68 -14.98
C PHE A 148 -55.98 47.35 -16.09
N ASP A 149 -56.34 46.61 -17.14
CA ASP A 149 -57.21 47.11 -18.22
C ASP A 149 -58.62 47.43 -17.70
N ASP A 150 -59.18 46.58 -16.84
CA ASP A 150 -60.49 46.80 -16.24
C ASP A 150 -60.49 48.01 -15.28
N PHE A 151 -59.43 48.13 -14.48
CA PHE A 151 -59.21 49.29 -13.61
C PHE A 151 -59.05 50.58 -14.42
N ARG A 152 -58.31 50.55 -15.52
CA ARG A 152 -58.13 51.71 -16.42
C ARG A 152 -59.45 52.12 -17.07
N GLY A 153 -60.29 51.15 -17.46
CA GLY A 153 -61.65 51.40 -17.94
C GLY A 153 -62.54 52.06 -16.90
N LEU A 154 -62.46 51.62 -15.64
CA LEU A 154 -63.18 52.22 -14.52
C LEU A 154 -62.74 53.66 -14.25
N ILE A 155 -61.43 53.92 -14.22
CA ILE A 155 -60.89 55.28 -14.03
C ILE A 155 -61.33 56.21 -15.16
N HIS A 156 -61.34 55.76 -16.42
CA HIS A 156 -61.82 56.56 -17.54
C HIS A 156 -63.31 56.92 -17.42
N ARG A 157 -64.15 56.02 -16.86
CA ARG A 157 -65.57 56.30 -16.60
C ARG A 157 -65.76 57.30 -15.47
N LEU A 158 -64.94 57.23 -14.42
CA LEU A 158 -65.00 58.12 -13.27
C LEU A 158 -64.40 59.51 -13.54
N THR A 159 -63.49 59.61 -14.50
CA THR A 159 -62.79 60.86 -14.86
C THR A 159 -63.33 61.49 -16.15
N ALA A 160 -64.31 60.87 -16.80
CA ALA A 160 -64.97 61.47 -17.96
C ALA A 160 -65.75 62.73 -17.51
N PRO A 161 -65.44 63.92 -18.06
CA PRO A 161 -66.17 65.13 -17.70
C PRO A 161 -67.62 65.01 -18.17
N GLU A 162 -68.57 65.24 -17.26
CA GLU A 162 -70.00 65.39 -17.55
C GLU A 162 -70.21 66.40 -18.69
N PRO A 163 -71.04 66.11 -19.72
CA PRO A 163 -71.33 67.07 -20.76
C PRO A 163 -72.07 68.26 -20.14
N VAL A 164 -71.41 69.42 -20.15
CA VAL A 164 -71.98 70.69 -19.69
C VAL A 164 -73.19 71.03 -20.57
N SER A 165 -74.40 70.72 -20.07
CA SER A 165 -75.63 71.23 -20.66
C SER A 165 -75.78 72.70 -20.29
N ALA A 166 -75.27 73.56 -21.16
CA ALA A 166 -75.67 74.96 -21.22
C ALA A 166 -77.13 75.10 -21.65
N THR A 167 -77.73 76.25 -21.27
CA THR A 167 -79.04 76.85 -21.66
C THR A 167 -80.18 76.66 -20.67
N ALA A 168 -81.11 77.59 -20.44
CA ALA A 168 -81.16 79.06 -20.47
C ALA A 168 -82.53 79.44 -19.85
N ARG A 169 -82.52 80.44 -18.96
CA ARG A 169 -83.51 81.51 -18.61
C ARG A 169 -84.97 81.45 -19.14
N PRO A 170 -85.96 82.09 -18.46
CA PRO A 170 -85.88 83.44 -17.86
C PRO A 170 -85.97 83.52 -16.34
#